data_AF-A0AAV8UJ60-F1
#
_entry.id   AF-A0AAV8UJ60-F1
#
_cell.length_a   1.000
_cell.length_b   1.000
_cell.length_c   1.000
_cell.angle_alpha   90.00
_cell.angle_beta   90.00
_cell.angle_gamma   90.00
#
_symmetry.space_group_name_H-M   'P 1'
#
loop_
_entity.id
_entity.type
_entity.pdbx_description
1 polymer ?
#
loop_
_entity_poly.entity_id
_entity_poly.type
_entity_poly.pdbx_seq_one_letter_code
_entity_poly.pdbx_strand_id
1 'polypeptide(L)'
;MSTGRGSAVAFDLGGNRTAESGKELLDDGEAGFSSRTTLLSLPQDFRRSDLRMIKLPAPAPQLGNPSPLGLLGFALATMIGGAQKLGLDEEGGSFIAAVAMTLGGIAQIIAGILCFYKNNTFSLTAFCGFGLHWFQIGLTLSLTLSGIYLPSSTYNGLAGVYYGLWTLFAIILTVATFRINKVMTFTLVNVVLVFGFDIGAQFQHWAERASGVFTVGATLGAVYLFAADIINELFGEPIIPLWPSEAHKDDFIASKGYVPRVHYHKEATSSAVQ
;
A
#
# COMPACT_ATOMS: atom_id res chain seq x y z
N MET A 1 21.16 75.26 -18.56
CA MET A 1 20.18 74.22 -18.91
C MET A 1 19.81 73.50 -17.62
N SER A 2 18.73 73.91 -16.93
CA SER A 2 17.33 73.46 -17.14
C SER A 2 17.20 71.96 -16.84
N THR A 3 16.41 71.44 -15.89
CA THR A 3 15.27 71.97 -15.11
C THR A 3 14.94 70.96 -14.02
N GLY A 4 14.55 71.41 -12.83
CA GLY A 4 13.95 70.57 -11.79
C GLY A 4 12.44 70.37 -11.96
N ARG A 5 11.86 69.51 -11.12
CA ARG A 5 10.51 69.65 -10.54
C ARG A 5 10.31 68.65 -9.40
N GLY A 6 10.04 69.17 -8.19
CA GLY A 6 9.21 68.49 -7.18
C GLY A 6 7.77 68.38 -7.70
N SER A 7 6.90 67.54 -7.13
CA SER A 7 6.29 67.80 -5.83
C SER A 7 5.70 66.53 -5.19
N ALA A 8 5.73 66.46 -3.86
CA ALA A 8 4.74 65.75 -3.07
C ALA A 8 3.62 66.72 -2.67
N VAL A 9 2.34 66.29 -2.67
CA VAL A 9 1.25 66.76 -1.78
C VAL A 9 0.17 65.66 -1.68
N ALA A 10 -0.38 65.48 -0.48
CA ALA A 10 -1.37 64.48 -0.05
C ALA A 10 -2.76 65.10 0.30
N PHE A 11 -3.74 64.22 0.62
CA PHE A 11 -5.04 64.42 1.33
C PHE A 11 -6.23 65.03 0.51
N ASP A 12 -7.54 64.72 0.64
CA ASP A 12 -8.45 63.85 1.45
C ASP A 12 -9.89 64.16 0.92
N LEU A 13 -10.94 63.32 0.86
CA LEU A 13 -11.88 62.92 1.91
C LEU A 13 -13.08 62.16 1.29
N GLY A 14 -13.57 61.12 1.99
CA GLY A 14 -15.00 60.91 2.24
C GLY A 14 -15.83 60.06 1.26
N GLY A 15 -16.19 58.83 1.67
CA GLY A 15 -17.24 58.05 1.01
C GLY A 15 -17.40 56.64 1.55
N ASN A 16 -18.07 56.50 2.70
CA ASN A 16 -18.42 55.23 3.32
C ASN A 16 -19.36 54.40 2.41
N ARG A 17 -18.92 53.23 1.91
CA ARG A 17 -19.80 52.11 1.55
C ARG A 17 -19.14 50.78 1.89
N THR A 18 -19.80 50.10 2.81
CA THR A 18 -19.69 48.69 3.17
C THR A 18 -19.98 47.76 2.00
N ALA A 19 -19.39 46.57 2.08
CA ALA A 19 -19.78 45.30 1.45
C ALA A 19 -19.44 45.09 -0.04
N GLU A 20 -19.05 43.84 -0.30
CA GLU A 20 -18.89 43.17 -1.60
C GLU A 20 -17.58 43.38 -2.38
N SER A 21 -16.62 42.50 -2.10
CA SER A 21 -15.88 41.75 -3.13
C SER A 21 -15.14 40.60 -2.44
N GLY A 22 -15.90 39.59 -2.02
CA GLY A 22 -15.36 38.29 -1.69
C GLY A 22 -15.19 37.41 -2.94
N LYS A 23 -14.65 36.22 -2.69
CA LYS A 23 -14.66 35.04 -3.56
C LYS A 23 -13.61 34.98 -4.67
N GLU A 24 -12.38 34.74 -4.26
CA GLU A 24 -11.43 33.90 -5.02
C GLU A 24 -10.49 33.26 -3.99
N LEU A 25 -10.97 32.26 -3.25
CA LEU A 25 -10.10 31.37 -2.45
C LEU A 25 -10.80 30.09 -1.96
N LEU A 26 -12.02 29.82 -2.42
CA LEU A 26 -12.74 28.60 -2.11
C LEU A 26 -13.54 28.19 -3.35
N ASP A 27 -12.91 27.44 -4.26
CA ASP A 27 -13.58 26.28 -4.83
C ASP A 27 -12.59 25.26 -5.39
N ASP A 28 -12.93 24.01 -5.08
CA ASP A 28 -12.60 22.76 -5.76
C ASP A 28 -11.19 22.17 -5.77
N GLY A 29 -11.07 21.10 -4.97
CA GLY A 29 -10.62 19.81 -5.50
C GLY A 29 -9.12 19.53 -5.37
N GLU A 30 -8.80 18.31 -4.94
CA GLU A 30 -7.45 17.75 -4.77
C GLU A 30 -6.74 18.16 -3.47
N ALA A 31 -7.20 17.57 -2.36
CA ALA A 31 -6.40 17.39 -1.15
C ALA A 31 -5.25 16.38 -1.37
N GLY A 32 -4.37 16.67 -2.32
CA GLY A 32 -3.08 16.02 -2.48
C GLY A 32 -2.05 16.72 -1.60
N PHE A 33 -2.03 16.41 -0.29
CA PHE A 33 -1.02 16.95 0.63
C PHE A 33 0.33 16.28 0.38
N SER A 34 1.00 16.72 -0.69
CA SER A 34 2.42 16.50 -0.89
C SER A 34 3.16 17.25 0.21
N SER A 35 4.02 16.55 0.98
CA SER A 35 4.98 17.18 1.89
C SER A 35 6.03 17.94 1.08
N ARG A 36 5.62 18.97 0.35
CA ARG A 36 6.52 20.03 -0.07
C ARG A 36 6.87 20.77 1.20
N THR A 37 8.14 20.69 1.61
CA THR A 37 8.75 21.72 2.45
C THR A 37 8.72 23.00 1.62
N THR A 38 7.58 23.69 1.62
CA THR A 38 7.46 25.03 1.08
C THR A 38 8.35 25.88 1.97
N LEU A 39 9.58 26.14 1.52
CA LEU A 39 10.42 27.14 2.14
C LEU A 39 9.67 28.45 2.01
N LEU A 40 9.02 28.87 3.10
CA LEU A 40 8.40 30.16 3.19
C LEU A 40 9.54 31.17 2.99
N SER A 41 9.61 31.81 1.82
CA SER A 41 10.56 32.88 1.58
C SER A 41 10.18 34.02 2.50
N LEU A 42 10.85 34.09 3.65
CA LEU A 42 10.58 35.11 4.64
C LEU A 42 10.97 36.47 4.03
N PRO A 43 10.08 37.48 4.08
CA PRO A 43 10.44 38.85 3.77
C PRO A 43 11.71 39.27 4.53
N GLN A 44 12.54 40.11 3.92
CA GLN A 44 13.83 40.55 4.50
C GLN A 44 13.66 41.26 5.86
N ASP A 45 12.45 41.74 6.17
CA ASP A 45 12.06 42.42 7.41
C ASP A 45 11.41 41.48 8.46
N PHE A 46 11.39 40.16 8.22
CA PHE A 46 10.77 39.19 9.12
C PHE A 46 11.48 39.12 10.48
N ARG A 47 10.79 39.51 11.56
CA ARG A 47 11.32 39.53 12.92
C ARG A 47 11.01 38.24 13.67
N ARG A 48 11.83 37.90 14.67
CA ARG A 48 11.56 36.76 15.58
C ARG A 48 10.24 36.90 16.35
N SER A 49 9.72 38.12 16.53
CA SER A 49 8.38 38.36 17.08
C SER A 49 7.27 37.79 16.19
N ASP A 50 7.51 37.74 14.89
CA ASP A 50 6.52 37.38 13.87
C ASP A 50 6.37 35.85 13.75
N LEU A 51 7.37 35.09 14.23
CA LEU A 51 7.26 33.63 14.41
C LEU A 51 6.13 33.24 15.36
N ARG A 52 5.79 34.09 16.34
CA ARG A 52 4.69 33.83 17.28
C ARG A 52 3.31 33.95 16.62
N MET A 53 3.24 34.62 15.47
CA MET A 53 2.03 34.79 14.67
C MET A 53 1.84 33.65 13.67
N ILE A 54 2.89 32.87 13.37
CA ILE A 54 2.81 31.69 12.51
C ILE A 54 2.16 30.56 13.32
N LYS A 55 0.84 30.45 13.18
CA LYS A 55 0.11 29.26 13.62
C LYS A 55 0.38 28.15 12.62
N LEU A 56 1.40 27.33 12.90
CA LEU A 56 1.63 26.12 12.12
C LEU A 56 0.35 25.27 12.15
N PRO A 57 -0.13 24.78 10.99
CA PRO A 57 -1.21 23.81 10.99
C PRO A 57 -0.79 22.65 11.90
N ALA A 58 -1.73 22.20 12.75
CA ALA A 58 -1.47 21.05 13.61
C ALA A 58 -0.94 19.89 12.74
N PRO A 59 0.03 19.10 13.21
CA PRO A 59 0.47 17.92 12.49
C PRO A 59 -0.76 17.09 12.12
N ALA A 60 -0.88 16.69 10.86
CA ALA A 60 -1.99 15.84 10.44
C ALA A 60 -2.05 14.60 11.35
N PRO A 61 -3.25 14.12 11.72
CA PRO A 61 -3.39 12.97 12.60
C PRO A 61 -2.63 11.77 12.01
N GLN A 62 -1.76 11.16 12.83
CA GLN A 62 -0.96 10.01 12.43
C GLN A 62 -1.87 8.77 12.42
N LEU A 63 -2.30 8.36 11.23
CA LEU A 63 -3.11 7.15 11.06
C LEU A 63 -2.25 5.89 11.30
N GLY A 64 -2.83 4.90 11.97
CA GLY A 64 -2.17 3.61 12.23
C GLY A 64 -1.76 2.88 10.96
N ASN A 65 -0.86 1.92 11.07
CA ASN A 65 -0.44 1.08 9.95
C ASN A 65 -1.39 -0.11 9.75
N PRO A 66 -2.14 -0.19 8.64
CA PRO A 66 -3.02 -1.34 8.36
C PRO A 66 -2.27 -2.55 7.78
N SER A 67 -1.02 -2.40 7.32
CA SER A 67 -0.27 -3.45 6.63
C SER A 67 -0.08 -4.73 7.45
N PRO A 68 0.20 -4.67 8.77
CA PRO A 68 0.26 -5.86 9.62
C PRO A 68 -1.01 -6.70 9.57
N LEU A 69 -2.19 -6.09 9.57
CA LEU A 69 -3.46 -6.82 9.52
C LEU A 69 -3.60 -7.60 8.20
N GLY A 70 -3.24 -6.96 7.09
CA GLY A 70 -3.27 -7.60 5.77
C GLY A 70 -2.28 -8.75 5.65
N LEU A 71 -1.06 -8.57 6.18
CA LEU A 71 -0.02 -9.61 6.19
C LEU A 71 -0.38 -10.79 7.10
N LEU A 72 -1.01 -10.54 8.24
CA LEU A 72 -1.49 -11.59 9.14
C LEU A 72 -2.59 -12.43 8.48
N GLY A 73 -3.59 -11.76 7.88
CA GLY A 73 -4.67 -12.44 7.15
C GLY A 73 -4.15 -13.30 6.00
N PHE A 74 -3.24 -12.74 5.21
CA PHE A 74 -2.54 -13.45 4.14
C PHE A 74 -1.76 -14.67 4.67
N ALA A 75 -0.94 -14.50 5.70
CA ALA A 75 -0.08 -15.55 6.23
C ALA A 75 -0.92 -16.73 6.76
N LEU A 76 -1.97 -16.45 7.53
CA LEU A 76 -2.83 -17.48 8.10
C LEU A 76 -3.58 -18.25 7.01
N ALA A 77 -4.19 -17.56 6.05
CA ALA A 77 -4.90 -18.23 4.96
C ALA A 77 -3.94 -19.05 4.07
N THR A 78 -2.77 -18.49 3.75
CA THR A 78 -1.75 -19.16 2.91
C THR A 78 -1.18 -20.41 3.58
N MET A 79 -0.91 -20.36 4.88
CA MET A 79 -0.41 -21.53 5.60
C MET A 79 -1.44 -22.64 5.69
N ILE A 80 -2.69 -22.28 6.03
CA ILE A 80 -3.78 -23.25 6.19
C ILE A 80 -4.18 -23.87 4.85
N GLY A 81 -4.29 -23.07 3.78
CA GLY A 81 -4.49 -23.60 2.43
C GLY A 81 -3.29 -24.42 1.93
N GLY A 82 -2.07 -24.03 2.32
CA GLY A 82 -0.85 -24.77 2.05
C GLY A 82 -0.79 -26.14 2.71
N ALA A 83 -1.26 -26.25 3.96
CA ALA A 83 -1.31 -27.51 4.70
C ALA A 83 -2.18 -28.56 4.01
N GLN A 84 -3.31 -28.15 3.42
CA GLN A 84 -4.15 -29.03 2.60
C GLN A 84 -3.41 -29.50 1.34
N LYS A 85 -2.75 -28.58 0.63
CA LYS A 85 -1.93 -28.91 -0.55
C LYS A 85 -0.79 -29.88 -0.22
N LEU A 86 -0.27 -29.86 1.02
CA LEU A 86 0.73 -30.80 1.53
C LEU A 86 0.14 -32.11 2.06
N GLY A 87 -1.18 -32.21 2.21
CA GLY A 87 -1.88 -33.45 2.59
C GLY A 87 -1.90 -33.68 4.08
N LEU A 88 -1.78 -32.60 4.87
CA LEU A 88 -1.83 -32.66 6.32
C LEU A 88 -3.27 -32.82 6.84
N ASP A 89 -4.26 -32.35 6.07
CA ASP A 89 -5.68 -32.50 6.40
C ASP A 89 -6.52 -32.47 5.11
N GLU A 90 -7.16 -33.59 4.79
CA GLU A 90 -8.03 -33.75 3.61
C GLU A 90 -9.50 -33.42 3.92
N GLU A 91 -9.91 -33.44 5.20
CA GLU A 91 -11.30 -33.22 5.65
C GLU A 91 -11.54 -31.78 6.15
N GLY A 92 -10.48 -31.00 6.36
CA GLY A 92 -10.51 -29.62 6.89
C GLY A 92 -11.13 -28.54 5.98
N GLY A 93 -11.81 -28.89 4.89
CA GLY A 93 -12.29 -27.94 3.89
C GLY A 93 -13.19 -26.82 4.45
N SER A 94 -14.04 -27.12 5.43
CA SER A 94 -14.92 -26.11 6.05
C SER A 94 -14.14 -25.06 6.85
N PHE A 95 -13.08 -25.49 7.54
CA PHE A 95 -12.21 -24.59 8.29
C PHE A 95 -11.40 -23.70 7.35
N ILE A 96 -10.87 -24.27 6.26
CA ILE A 96 -10.15 -23.53 5.22
C ILE A 96 -11.05 -22.48 4.60
N ALA A 97 -12.30 -22.84 4.28
CA ALA A 97 -13.27 -21.89 3.73
C ALA A 97 -13.52 -20.71 4.68
N ALA A 98 -13.69 -20.96 5.96
CA ALA A 98 -13.91 -19.93 6.97
C ALA A 98 -12.70 -19.00 7.11
N VAL A 99 -11.49 -19.55 7.23
CA VAL A 99 -10.24 -18.76 7.33
C VAL A 99 -10.00 -17.94 6.06
N ALA A 100 -10.22 -18.55 4.89
CA ALA A 100 -10.08 -17.89 3.60
C ALA A 100 -11.05 -16.72 3.44
N MET A 101 -12.33 -16.86 3.81
CA MET A 101 -13.29 -15.75 3.69
C MET A 101 -13.05 -14.64 4.72
N THR A 102 -12.73 -15.01 5.97
CA THR A 102 -12.65 -14.04 7.07
C THR A 102 -11.29 -13.35 7.14
N LEU A 103 -10.22 -14.12 7.35
CA LEU A 103 -8.87 -13.60 7.57
C LEU A 103 -8.16 -13.32 6.25
N GLY A 104 -8.12 -14.31 5.37
CA GLY A 104 -7.56 -14.14 4.03
C GLY A 104 -8.36 -13.15 3.19
N GLY A 105 -9.68 -13.09 3.37
CA GLY A 105 -10.58 -12.28 2.57
C GLY A 105 -10.90 -10.93 3.18
N ILE A 106 -11.90 -10.89 4.05
CA ILE A 106 -12.49 -9.65 4.58
C ILE A 106 -11.45 -8.80 5.32
N ALA A 107 -10.71 -9.38 6.26
CA ALA A 107 -9.71 -8.64 7.04
C ALA A 107 -8.60 -8.08 6.15
N GLN A 108 -8.15 -8.86 5.16
CA GLN A 108 -7.14 -8.43 4.20
C GLN A 108 -7.65 -7.32 3.27
N ILE A 109 -8.89 -7.42 2.77
CA ILE A 109 -9.54 -6.37 1.96
C ILE A 109 -9.66 -5.08 2.76
N ILE A 110 -10.10 -5.15 4.03
CA ILE A 110 -10.18 -3.98 4.91
C ILE A 110 -8.80 -3.34 5.09
N ALA A 111 -7.76 -4.13 5.35
CA ALA A 111 -6.39 -3.62 5.45
C ALA A 111 -5.95 -2.90 4.16
N GLY A 112 -6.29 -3.45 2.99
CA GLY A 112 -6.05 -2.84 1.70
C GLY A 112 -6.76 -1.49 1.53
N ILE A 113 -8.07 -1.44 1.82
CA ILE A 113 -8.84 -0.18 1.76
C ILE A 113 -8.26 0.86 2.71
N LEU A 114 -7.81 0.45 3.91
CA LEU A 114 -7.17 1.36 4.85
C LEU A 114 -5.82 1.89 4.35
N CYS A 115 -5.12 1.14 3.50
CA CYS A 115 -3.90 1.62 2.83
C CYS A 115 -4.16 2.77 1.84
N PHE A 116 -5.40 2.91 1.32
CA PHE A 116 -5.78 4.04 0.46
C PHE A 116 -5.61 5.37 1.19
N TYR A 117 -6.06 5.45 2.45
CA TYR A 117 -5.90 6.65 3.28
C TYR A 117 -4.43 6.97 3.61
N LYS A 118 -3.51 6.02 3.41
CA LYS A 118 -2.06 6.21 3.57
C LYS A 118 -1.33 6.45 2.24
N ASN A 119 -2.05 6.61 1.13
CA ASN A 119 -1.49 6.76 -0.22
C ASN A 119 -0.50 5.62 -0.58
N ASN A 120 -0.79 4.40 -0.14
CA ASN A 120 0.03 3.23 -0.43
C ASN A 120 -0.66 2.36 -1.49
N THR A 121 -0.49 2.73 -2.77
CA THR A 121 -1.10 2.04 -3.91
C THR A 121 -0.66 0.57 -4.01
N PHE A 122 0.60 0.27 -3.70
CA PHE A 122 1.11 -1.10 -3.72
C PHE A 122 0.34 -1.99 -2.74
N SER A 123 0.25 -1.56 -1.48
CA SER A 123 -0.39 -2.34 -0.42
C SER A 123 -1.91 -2.41 -0.59
N LEU A 124 -2.53 -1.31 -1.03
CA LEU A 124 -3.94 -1.30 -1.44
C LEU A 124 -4.21 -2.39 -2.49
N THR A 125 -3.45 -2.38 -3.59
CA THR A 125 -3.64 -3.31 -4.71
C THR A 125 -3.35 -4.75 -4.30
N ALA A 126 -2.24 -4.98 -3.58
CA ALA A 126 -1.84 -6.31 -3.13
C ALA A 126 -2.84 -6.90 -2.13
N PHE A 127 -3.21 -6.17 -1.08
CA PHE A 127 -4.11 -6.68 -0.04
C PHE A 127 -5.55 -6.84 -0.52
N CYS A 128 -6.10 -5.88 -1.27
CA CYS A 128 -7.44 -6.06 -1.84
C CYS A 128 -7.45 -7.17 -2.91
N GLY A 129 -6.42 -7.25 -3.76
CA GLY A 129 -6.30 -8.30 -4.78
C GLY A 129 -6.24 -9.69 -4.16
N PHE A 130 -5.22 -9.97 -3.35
CA PHE A 130 -5.11 -11.29 -2.69
C PHE A 130 -6.25 -11.57 -1.73
N GLY A 131 -6.84 -10.53 -1.13
CA GLY A 131 -8.03 -10.70 -0.30
C GLY A 131 -9.25 -11.17 -1.09
N LEU A 132 -9.49 -10.60 -2.27
CA LEU A 132 -10.54 -11.08 -3.17
C LEU A 132 -10.26 -12.51 -3.67
N HIS A 133 -9.00 -12.86 -3.91
CA HIS A 133 -8.61 -14.23 -4.23
C HIS A 133 -9.01 -15.20 -3.12
N TRP A 134 -8.60 -14.94 -1.88
CA TRP A 134 -8.95 -15.79 -0.73
C TRP A 134 -10.45 -15.85 -0.48
N PHE A 135 -11.15 -14.73 -0.62
CA PHE A 135 -12.60 -14.70 -0.50
C PHE A 135 -13.27 -15.60 -1.55
N GLN A 136 -12.80 -15.54 -2.81
CA GLN A 136 -13.30 -16.41 -3.88
C GLN A 136 -13.03 -17.89 -3.60
N ILE A 137 -11.84 -18.25 -3.10
CA ILE A 137 -11.50 -19.64 -2.74
C ILE A 137 -12.44 -20.14 -1.64
N GLY A 138 -12.61 -19.36 -0.56
CA GLY A 138 -13.48 -19.75 0.54
C GLY A 138 -14.96 -19.82 0.16
N LEU A 139 -15.44 -18.92 -0.70
CA LEU A 139 -16.79 -18.99 -1.26
C LEU A 139 -16.99 -20.26 -2.11
N THR A 140 -16.04 -20.57 -2.98
CA THR A 140 -16.11 -21.75 -3.86
C THR A 140 -16.12 -23.03 -3.05
N LEU A 141 -15.26 -23.13 -2.04
CA LEU A 141 -15.21 -24.28 -1.14
C LEU A 141 -16.51 -24.42 -0.34
N SER A 142 -17.07 -23.31 0.16
CA SER A 142 -18.36 -23.32 0.86
C SER A 142 -19.51 -23.82 -0.01
N LEU A 143 -19.59 -23.36 -1.27
CA LEU A 143 -20.62 -23.80 -2.22
C LEU A 143 -20.45 -25.27 -2.63
N THR A 144 -19.21 -25.75 -2.68
CA THR A 144 -18.90 -27.15 -2.99
C THR A 144 -19.32 -28.05 -1.83
N LEU A 145 -18.97 -27.68 -0.60
CA LEU A 145 -19.32 -28.42 0.62
C LEU A 145 -20.82 -28.43 0.89
N SER A 146 -21.55 -27.37 0.49
CA SER A 146 -23.01 -27.33 0.61
C SER A 146 -23.74 -28.11 -0.47
N GLY A 147 -23.04 -28.72 -1.44
CA GLY A 147 -23.62 -29.45 -2.56
C GLY A 147 -24.35 -28.56 -3.58
N ILE A 148 -24.25 -27.23 -3.48
CA ILE A 148 -24.87 -26.28 -4.40
C ILE A 148 -24.06 -26.20 -5.70
N TYR A 149 -22.74 -26.39 -5.60
CA TYR A 149 -21.81 -26.35 -6.71
C TYR A 149 -21.03 -27.65 -6.82
N LEU A 150 -21.12 -28.33 -7.96
CA LEU A 150 -20.31 -29.51 -8.26
C LEU A 150 -19.40 -29.16 -9.45
N PRO A 151 -18.07 -29.08 -9.24
CA PRO A 151 -17.15 -28.76 -10.33
C PRO A 151 -17.25 -29.79 -11.45
N SER A 152 -17.51 -29.34 -12.68
CA SER A 152 -17.44 -30.18 -13.88
C SER A 152 -16.00 -30.26 -14.40
N SER A 153 -15.68 -31.19 -15.31
CA SER A 153 -14.33 -31.28 -15.88
C SER A 153 -13.85 -30.02 -16.61
N THR A 154 -14.78 -29.21 -17.16
CA THR A 154 -14.49 -27.89 -17.77
C THR A 154 -13.97 -26.87 -16.74
N TYR A 155 -14.28 -27.08 -15.46
CA TYR A 155 -13.80 -26.24 -14.35
C TYR A 155 -12.28 -26.17 -14.29
N ASN A 156 -11.58 -27.29 -14.50
CA ASN A 156 -10.12 -27.36 -14.39
C ASN A 156 -9.44 -26.45 -15.42
N GLY A 157 -10.00 -26.34 -16.63
CA GLY A 157 -9.50 -25.45 -17.68
C GLY A 157 -9.62 -23.98 -17.29
N LEU A 158 -10.79 -23.56 -16.77
CA LEU A 158 -11.01 -22.19 -16.32
C LEU A 158 -10.23 -21.86 -15.04
N ALA A 159 -10.07 -22.80 -14.12
CA ALA A 159 -9.23 -22.67 -12.94
C ALA A 159 -7.75 -22.45 -13.34
N GLY A 160 -7.26 -23.18 -14.36
CA GLY A 160 -5.92 -22.96 -14.90
C GLY A 160 -5.72 -21.54 -15.46
N VAL A 161 -6.70 -21.03 -16.23
CA VAL A 161 -6.66 -19.63 -16.72
C VAL A 161 -6.70 -18.63 -15.56
N TYR A 162 -7.54 -18.87 -14.55
CA TYR A 162 -7.63 -18.06 -13.35
C TYR A 162 -6.28 -17.96 -12.62
N TYR A 163 -5.64 -19.10 -12.33
CA TYR A 163 -4.31 -19.12 -11.70
C TYR A 163 -3.21 -18.54 -12.60
N GLY A 164 -3.33 -18.66 -13.92
CA GLY A 164 -2.44 -17.98 -14.87
C GLY A 164 -2.50 -16.45 -14.76
N LEU A 165 -3.70 -15.88 -14.66
CA LEU A 165 -3.88 -14.44 -14.46
C LEU A 165 -3.37 -13.98 -13.09
N TRP A 166 -3.58 -14.78 -12.03
CA TRP A 166 -3.02 -14.49 -10.70
C TRP A 166 -1.49 -14.58 -10.68
N THR A 167 -0.91 -15.51 -11.44
CA THR A 167 0.54 -15.60 -11.63
C THR A 167 1.07 -14.31 -12.26
N LEU A 168 0.43 -13.83 -13.33
CA LEU A 168 0.81 -12.57 -13.97
C LEU A 168 0.67 -11.37 -13.02
N PHE A 169 -0.43 -11.28 -12.29
CA PHE A 169 -0.64 -10.25 -11.27
C PHE A 169 0.47 -10.27 -10.21
N ALA A 170 0.82 -11.45 -9.69
CA ALA A 170 1.88 -11.62 -8.71
C ALA A 170 3.26 -11.26 -9.30
N ILE A 171 3.55 -11.56 -10.57
CA ILE A 171 4.79 -11.16 -11.25
C ILE A 171 4.90 -9.64 -11.32
N ILE A 172 3.83 -8.96 -11.73
CA ILE A 172 3.80 -7.49 -11.83
C ILE A 172 4.11 -6.86 -10.45
N LEU A 173 3.44 -7.35 -9.40
CA LEU A 173 3.71 -6.89 -8.04
C LEU A 173 5.14 -7.24 -7.60
N THR A 174 5.65 -8.43 -7.91
CA THR A 174 7.02 -8.86 -7.58
C THR A 174 8.05 -7.91 -8.16
N VAL A 175 7.90 -7.50 -9.42
CA VAL A 175 8.82 -6.53 -10.05
C VAL A 175 8.82 -5.19 -9.30
N ALA A 176 7.65 -4.73 -8.83
CA ALA A 176 7.57 -3.51 -8.02
C ALA A 176 8.33 -3.64 -6.68
N THR A 177 8.39 -4.83 -6.08
CA THR A 177 9.08 -5.05 -4.80
C THR A 177 10.59 -4.88 -4.85
N PHE A 178 11.21 -4.95 -6.04
CA PHE A 178 12.66 -4.72 -6.17
C PHE A 178 13.08 -3.32 -5.71
N ARG A 179 12.14 -2.36 -5.70
CA ARG A 179 12.35 -1.03 -5.12
C ARG A 179 11.88 -0.89 -3.67
N ILE A 180 11.24 -1.90 -3.09
CA ILE A 180 10.71 -1.86 -1.72
C ILE A 180 11.74 -2.49 -0.77
N ASN A 181 11.71 -3.81 -0.60
CA ASN A 181 12.59 -4.53 0.32
C ASN A 181 12.70 -6.01 -0.08
N LYS A 182 13.80 -6.66 0.29
CA LYS A 182 14.10 -8.03 -0.16
C LYS A 182 13.15 -9.08 0.41
N VAL A 183 12.59 -8.86 1.61
CA VAL A 183 11.67 -9.81 2.23
C VAL A 183 10.34 -9.84 1.47
N MET A 184 9.81 -8.68 1.08
CA MET A 184 8.63 -8.57 0.23
C MET A 184 8.84 -9.20 -1.14
N THR A 185 10.03 -9.03 -1.72
CA THR A 185 10.41 -9.76 -2.94
C THR A 185 10.39 -11.27 -2.73
N PHE A 186 11.01 -11.76 -1.67
CA PHE A 186 11.00 -13.20 -1.34
C PHE A 186 9.56 -13.72 -1.18
N THR A 187 8.70 -13.00 -0.45
CA THR A 187 7.30 -13.36 -0.27
C THR A 187 6.58 -13.47 -1.61
N LEU A 188 6.66 -12.45 -2.47
CA LEU A 188 5.93 -12.48 -3.75
C LEU A 188 6.52 -13.43 -4.78
N VAL A 189 7.83 -13.69 -4.78
CA VAL A 189 8.42 -14.76 -5.61
C VAL A 189 7.82 -16.11 -5.23
N ASN A 190 7.67 -16.41 -3.94
CA ASN A 190 6.99 -17.63 -3.52
C ASN A 190 5.52 -17.63 -3.97
N VAL A 191 4.81 -16.51 -3.90
CA VAL A 191 3.42 -16.39 -4.41
C VAL A 191 3.33 -16.65 -5.92
N VAL A 192 4.28 -16.14 -6.71
CA VAL A 192 4.37 -16.44 -8.14
C VAL A 192 4.52 -17.94 -8.37
N LEU A 193 5.37 -18.61 -7.57
CA LEU A 193 5.57 -20.05 -7.67
C LEU A 193 4.32 -20.82 -7.23
N VAL A 194 3.64 -20.41 -6.16
CA VAL A 194 2.35 -21.00 -5.73
C VAL A 194 1.35 -20.98 -6.88
N PHE A 195 1.09 -19.82 -7.47
CA PHE A 195 0.12 -19.74 -8.57
C PHE A 195 0.60 -20.45 -9.84
N GLY A 196 1.89 -20.40 -10.15
CA GLY A 196 2.46 -21.13 -11.28
C GLY A 196 2.28 -22.64 -11.15
N PHE A 197 2.50 -23.20 -9.96
CA PHE A 197 2.26 -24.62 -9.68
C PHE A 197 0.77 -24.96 -9.57
N ASP A 198 -0.09 -24.02 -9.14
CA ASP A 198 -1.55 -24.23 -9.09
C ASP A 198 -2.17 -24.44 -10.49
N ILE A 199 -1.55 -23.90 -11.54
CA ILE A 199 -1.92 -24.22 -12.93
C ILE A 199 -1.67 -25.70 -13.21
N GLY A 200 -0.49 -26.21 -12.83
CA GLY A 200 -0.13 -27.62 -12.98
C GLY A 200 -0.97 -28.55 -12.10
N ALA A 201 -1.37 -28.08 -10.92
CA ALA A 201 -2.21 -28.82 -9.97
C ALA A 201 -3.58 -29.18 -10.54
N GLN A 202 -4.07 -28.44 -11.54
CA GLN A 202 -5.32 -28.77 -12.25
C GLN A 202 -5.24 -30.07 -13.04
N PHE A 203 -4.02 -30.57 -13.28
CA PHE A 203 -3.75 -31.74 -14.11
C PHE A 203 -2.93 -32.80 -13.39
N GLN A 204 -2.13 -32.43 -12.39
CA GLN A 204 -1.13 -33.31 -11.79
C GLN A 204 -0.98 -33.07 -10.27
N HIS A 205 -1.13 -34.14 -9.48
CA HIS A 205 -1.05 -34.06 -8.00
C HIS A 205 0.33 -33.64 -7.46
N TRP A 206 1.43 -33.93 -8.18
CA TRP A 206 2.76 -33.53 -7.71
C TRP A 206 2.94 -31.99 -7.72
N ALA A 207 2.27 -31.30 -8.64
CA ALA A 207 2.32 -29.86 -8.75
C ALA A 207 1.55 -29.20 -7.59
N GLU A 208 0.47 -29.82 -7.12
CA GLU A 208 -0.24 -29.39 -5.90
C GLU A 208 0.68 -29.44 -4.67
N ARG A 209 1.41 -30.54 -4.49
CA ARG A 209 2.41 -30.68 -3.41
C ARG A 209 3.52 -29.63 -3.53
N ALA A 210 4.02 -29.38 -4.74
CA ALA A 210 5.02 -28.34 -4.99
C ALA A 210 4.49 -26.94 -4.62
N SER A 211 3.27 -26.61 -5.02
CA SER A 211 2.57 -25.39 -4.61
C SER A 211 2.50 -25.26 -3.09
N GLY A 212 2.15 -26.35 -2.40
CA GLY A 212 2.14 -26.43 -0.93
C GLY A 212 3.48 -26.17 -0.25
N VAL A 213 4.61 -26.44 -0.91
CA VAL A 213 5.93 -26.08 -0.37
C VAL A 213 6.18 -24.57 -0.49
N PHE A 214 5.81 -23.97 -1.62
CA PHE A 214 5.98 -22.53 -1.82
C PHE A 214 5.01 -21.69 -1.00
N THR A 215 3.83 -22.20 -0.62
CA THR A 215 2.95 -21.51 0.33
C THR A 215 3.58 -21.39 1.71
N VAL A 216 4.37 -22.37 2.16
CA VAL A 216 5.17 -22.26 3.39
C VAL A 216 6.18 -21.13 3.26
N GLY A 217 6.91 -21.06 2.15
CA GLY A 217 7.85 -19.97 1.88
C GLY A 217 7.19 -18.58 1.88
N ALA A 218 6.06 -18.44 1.18
CA ALA A 218 5.27 -17.20 1.16
C ALA A 218 4.78 -16.82 2.58
N THR A 219 4.32 -17.80 3.36
CA THR A 219 3.88 -17.60 4.75
C THR A 219 5.02 -17.09 5.62
N LEU A 220 6.19 -17.73 5.55
CA LEU A 220 7.36 -17.32 6.35
C LEU A 220 7.75 -15.87 6.05
N GLY A 221 7.77 -15.48 4.78
CA GLY A 221 8.02 -14.11 4.38
C GLY A 221 6.96 -13.12 4.89
N ALA A 222 5.68 -13.49 4.82
CA ALA A 222 4.58 -12.67 5.31
C ALA A 222 4.58 -12.50 6.85
N VAL A 223 4.85 -13.58 7.60
CA VAL A 223 5.01 -13.53 9.06
C VAL A 223 6.19 -12.65 9.45
N TYR A 224 7.30 -12.73 8.72
CA TYR A 224 8.45 -11.87 8.96
C TYR A 224 8.10 -10.40 8.73
N LEU A 225 7.43 -10.07 7.62
CA LEU A 225 6.98 -8.70 7.33
C LEU A 225 6.00 -8.19 8.39
N PHE A 226 5.04 -9.02 8.80
CA PHE A 226 4.09 -8.71 9.86
C PHE A 226 4.80 -8.36 11.18
N ALA A 227 5.74 -9.20 11.59
CA ALA A 227 6.52 -8.98 12.80
C ALA A 227 7.40 -7.73 12.69
N ALA A 228 8.05 -7.53 11.54
CA ALA A 228 8.89 -6.37 11.28
C ALA A 228 8.09 -5.07 11.34
N ASP A 229 6.90 -5.01 10.72
CA ASP A 229 6.06 -3.82 10.73
C ASP A 229 5.63 -3.45 12.15
N ILE A 230 5.15 -4.41 12.96
CA ILE A 230 4.71 -4.14 14.34
C ILE A 230 5.89 -3.77 15.24
N ILE A 231 6.96 -4.56 15.22
CA ILE A 231 8.09 -4.38 16.15
C ILE A 231 8.84 -3.09 15.80
N ASN A 232 9.18 -2.86 14.53
CA ASN A 232 9.91 -1.64 14.17
C ASN A 232 9.06 -0.38 14.43
N GLU A 233 7.74 -0.44 14.23
CA GLU A 233 6.83 0.67 14.54
C GLU A 233 6.75 0.96 16.04
N LEU A 234 6.63 -0.07 16.89
CA LEU A 234 6.55 0.10 18.34
C LEU A 234 7.86 0.59 18.96
N PHE A 235 9.00 0.09 18.47
CA PHE A 235 10.31 0.49 18.97
C PHE A 235 10.83 1.77 18.32
N GLY A 236 10.25 2.20 17.19
CA GLY A 236 10.64 3.41 16.48
C GLY A 236 12.04 3.33 15.85
N GLU A 237 12.58 2.12 15.71
CA GLU A 237 13.90 1.79 15.18
C GLU A 237 13.84 0.47 14.38
N PRO A 238 14.67 0.30 13.33
CA PRO A 238 14.66 -0.90 12.50
C PRO A 238 15.38 -2.08 13.19
N ILE A 239 14.74 -2.68 14.20
CA ILE A 239 15.24 -3.87 14.93
C ILE A 239 15.24 -5.09 14.03
N ILE A 240 14.14 -5.32 13.31
CA ILE A 240 13.99 -6.41 12.36
C ILE A 240 14.40 -5.89 10.99
N PRO A 241 15.51 -6.38 10.40
CA PRO A 241 16.01 -5.86 9.14
C PRO A 241 15.11 -6.29 7.98
N LEU A 242 14.66 -5.35 7.16
CA LEU A 242 13.92 -5.63 5.92
C LEU A 242 14.80 -5.60 4.66
N TRP A 243 16.05 -5.14 4.79
CA TRP A 243 16.97 -4.89 3.67
C TRP A 243 16.31 -4.07 2.55
N PRO A 244 16.01 -2.78 2.81
CA PRO A 244 15.43 -1.89 1.81
C PRO A 244 16.35 -1.75 0.59
N SER A 245 15.74 -1.50 -0.58
CA SER A 245 16.53 -1.24 -1.80
C SER A 245 17.33 0.06 -1.69
N GLU A 246 18.47 0.16 -2.39
CA GLU A 246 19.32 1.37 -2.41
C GLU A 246 18.52 2.65 -2.71
N ALA A 247 17.49 2.55 -3.56
CA ALA A 247 16.66 3.68 -3.97
C ALA A 247 15.78 4.26 -2.84
N HIS A 248 15.55 3.49 -1.77
CA HIS A 248 14.64 3.86 -0.67
C HIS A 248 15.28 3.67 0.71
N LYS A 249 16.60 3.55 0.79
CA LYS A 249 17.31 3.44 2.08
C LYS A 249 17.03 4.65 2.97
N ASP A 250 17.12 5.85 2.41
CA ASP A 250 16.93 7.09 3.15
C ASP A 250 15.49 7.26 3.62
N ASP A 251 14.52 6.90 2.77
CA ASP A 251 13.10 6.93 3.13
C ASP A 251 12.75 5.89 4.20
N PHE A 252 13.36 4.71 4.16
CA PHE A 252 13.15 3.64 5.14
C PHE A 252 13.75 3.99 6.52
N ILE A 253 14.88 4.70 6.53
CA ILE A 253 15.49 5.27 7.74
C ILE A 253 14.60 6.40 8.29
N ALA A 254 14.08 7.28 7.42
CA ALA A 254 13.20 8.38 7.81
C ALA A 254 11.82 7.92 8.30
N SER A 255 11.29 6.84 7.73
CA SER A 255 10.01 6.23 8.09
C SER A 255 10.11 5.22 9.24
N LYS A 256 11.32 4.98 9.78
CA LYS A 256 11.58 4.05 10.88
C LYS A 256 11.08 2.63 10.62
N GLY A 257 11.25 2.15 9.39
CA GLY A 257 10.88 0.78 9.01
C GLY A 257 9.55 0.63 8.28
N TYR A 258 8.80 1.71 8.08
CA TYR A 258 7.57 1.70 7.28
C TYR A 258 7.88 1.87 5.78
N VAL A 259 7.18 1.15 4.90
CA VAL A 259 7.40 1.25 3.45
C VAL A 259 7.18 2.69 2.94
N PRO A 260 8.10 3.26 2.13
CA PRO A 260 8.04 4.65 1.68
C PRO A 260 6.76 4.97 0.92
N ARG A 261 6.34 6.23 0.99
CA ARG A 261 5.41 6.81 0.01
C ARG A 261 6.10 6.75 -1.35
N VAL A 262 5.50 6.09 -2.34
CA VAL A 262 6.00 6.20 -3.73
C VAL A 262 5.81 7.65 -4.15
N HIS A 263 6.88 8.44 -4.18
CA HIS A 263 6.84 9.80 -4.69
C HIS A 263 6.62 9.74 -6.21
N TYR A 264 5.45 10.17 -6.66
CA TYR A 264 5.24 10.48 -8.08
C TYR A 264 6.02 11.74 -8.44
N HIS A 265 6.85 11.62 -9.48
CA HIS A 265 7.61 12.65 -10.18
C HIS A 265 8.58 13.53 -9.36
N LYS A 266 9.87 13.15 -9.41
CA LYS A 266 10.92 14.16 -9.63
C LYS A 266 10.73 14.68 -11.06
N GLU A 267 10.01 15.78 -11.24
CA GLU A 267 10.13 16.54 -12.49
C GLU A 267 11.57 17.02 -12.63
N ALA A 268 12.12 16.74 -13.81
CA ALA A 268 13.42 17.19 -14.23
C ALA A 268 13.48 18.72 -14.21
N THR A 269 14.09 19.28 -13.17
CA THR A 269 14.58 20.67 -13.17
C THR A 269 16.08 20.64 -12.92
N SER A 270 16.81 20.11 -13.90
CA SER A 270 18.25 20.28 -14.01
C SER A 270 18.62 20.46 -15.48
N SER A 271 18.19 21.58 -16.05
CA SER A 271 18.72 22.13 -17.31
C SER A 271 18.07 23.48 -17.61
N ALA A 272 18.26 24.48 -16.73
CA ALA A 272 17.97 25.88 -17.06
C ALA A 272 18.63 26.85 -16.03
N VAL A 273 19.92 26.64 -15.70
CA VAL A 273 20.79 27.71 -15.21
C VAL A 273 22.21 27.42 -15.72
N GLN A 274 22.46 27.83 -16.97
CA GLN A 274 23.76 28.29 -17.45
C GLN A 274 23.48 29.50 -18.35
#